data_AF-A0A7X9L9C3-F1
#
_entry.id   AF-A0A7X9L9C3-F1
#
_cell.length_a   1.000
_cell.length_b   1.000
_cell.length_c   1.000
_cell.angle_alpha   90.00
_cell.angle_beta   90.00
_cell.angle_gamma   90.00
#
_symmetry.space_group_name_H-M   'P 1'
#
loop_
_entity.id
_entity.type
_entity.pdbx_description
1 polymer ?
#
loop_
_entity_poly.entity_id
_entity_poly.type
_entity_poly.pdbx_seq_one_letter_code
_entity_poly.pdbx_strand_id
1 'polypeptide(L)'
;MKNQITRVVVVAATTTGLAIASAVAATSQAHAATSWERTTTGATGWGSLSRSSMTYKSTYTVYDIKKDDACAYVRFRPQVKYEGPASVWLSVGWSGYEKRVEVCGWGKSKKGTVSINVWDKMSSVDRALGVAIRMQISVCRNRNNAVDNCSTFVSAKHDI
;
A
#
# COMPACT_ATOMS: atom_id res chain seq x y z
N MET A 1 51.04 -45.72 28.39
CA MET A 1 49.80 -45.53 29.16
C MET A 1 49.37 -44.07 29.05
N LYS A 2 48.05 -43.84 29.05
CA LYS A 2 47.34 -42.57 28.78
C LYS A 2 47.84 -41.38 29.62
N ASN A 3 47.82 -40.17 29.05
CA ASN A 3 46.80 -39.16 29.37
C ASN A 3 47.06 -37.85 28.61
N GLN A 4 46.07 -37.45 27.79
CA GLN A 4 45.94 -36.09 27.27
C GLN A 4 45.53 -35.16 28.42
N ILE A 5 46.12 -33.96 28.47
CA ILE A 5 45.52 -32.81 29.14
C ILE A 5 45.60 -31.62 28.18
N THR A 6 44.44 -31.29 27.62
CA THR A 6 44.19 -30.11 26.79
C THR A 6 44.33 -28.86 27.65
N ARG A 7 45.28 -27.97 27.32
CA ARG A 7 45.33 -26.61 27.88
C ARG A 7 44.74 -25.64 26.87
N VAL A 8 43.55 -25.13 27.18
CA VAL A 8 42.90 -24.06 26.40
C VAL A 8 43.65 -22.77 26.65
N VAL A 9 44.14 -22.18 25.57
CA VAL A 9 44.75 -20.86 25.50
C VAL A 9 43.63 -19.83 25.43
N VAL A 10 43.60 -18.88 26.37
CA VAL A 10 42.82 -17.63 26.21
C VAL A 10 43.82 -16.49 26.15
N VAL A 11 44.16 -16.09 24.92
CA VAL A 11 44.88 -14.84 24.65
C VAL A 11 43.84 -13.73 24.68
N ALA A 12 44.07 -12.76 25.56
CA ALA A 12 43.32 -11.52 25.62
C ALA A 12 43.46 -10.77 24.29
N ALA A 13 42.32 -10.50 23.63
CA ALA A 13 42.26 -9.56 22.51
C ALA A 13 41.37 -8.38 22.93
N THR A 14 42.02 -7.24 23.10
CA THR A 14 41.41 -5.93 23.26
C THR A 14 40.52 -5.61 22.05
N THR A 15 39.21 -5.48 22.27
CA THR A 15 38.31 -4.89 21.28
C THR A 15 37.90 -3.50 21.72
N THR A 16 38.38 -2.54 20.92
CA THR A 16 37.94 -1.16 20.87
C THR A 16 36.42 -1.05 20.90
N GLY A 17 35.91 -0.21 21.79
CA GLY A 17 34.49 0.08 21.90
C GLY A 17 33.94 0.65 20.60
N LEU A 18 33.09 -0.12 19.92
CA LEU A 18 32.12 0.46 19.01
C LEU A 18 30.94 0.95 19.85
N ALA A 19 30.68 2.25 19.80
CA ALA A 19 29.39 2.80 20.17
C ALA A 19 28.34 2.11 19.29
N ILE A 20 27.59 1.18 19.88
CA ILE A 20 26.43 0.58 19.23
C ILE A 20 25.39 1.68 19.20
N ALA A 21 25.30 2.37 18.06
CA ALA A 21 24.17 3.23 17.77
C ALA A 21 22.92 2.36 17.90
N SER A 22 22.08 2.70 18.89
CA SER A 22 20.79 2.07 19.13
C SER A 22 19.93 2.19 17.87
N ALA A 23 20.01 1.20 16.99
CA ALA A 23 19.07 1.04 15.90
C ALA A 23 17.74 0.71 16.57
N VAL A 24 16.91 1.73 16.75
CA VAL A 24 15.48 1.56 17.04
C VAL A 24 14.91 0.88 15.80
N ALA A 25 14.95 -0.44 15.78
CA ALA A 25 14.15 -1.24 14.88
C ALA A 25 12.70 -0.98 15.25
N ALA A 26 12.10 0.02 14.60
CA ALA A 26 10.65 0.18 14.62
C ALA A 26 10.07 -1.14 14.13
N THR A 27 9.50 -1.91 15.06
CA THR A 27 8.75 -3.12 14.76
C THR A 27 7.54 -2.69 13.95
N SER A 28 7.70 -2.63 12.63
CA SER A 28 6.61 -2.32 11.72
C SER A 28 5.59 -3.46 11.84
N GLN A 29 4.56 -3.24 12.65
CA GLN A 29 3.48 -4.21 12.78
C GLN A 29 2.80 -4.30 11.41
N ALA A 30 3.02 -5.42 10.72
CA ALA A 30 2.28 -5.77 9.53
C ALA A 30 0.79 -5.85 9.94
N HIS A 31 -0.02 -4.96 9.39
CA HIS A 31 -1.45 -4.96 9.69
C HIS A 31 -2.10 -6.14 8.96
N ALA A 32 -3.05 -6.79 9.64
CA ALA A 32 -3.83 -7.88 9.09
C ALA A 32 -4.44 -7.48 7.74
N ALA A 33 -4.39 -8.39 6.77
CA ALA A 33 -4.93 -8.14 5.45
C ALA A 33 -6.45 -7.93 5.55
N THR A 34 -6.93 -6.78 5.07
CA THR A 34 -8.37 -6.48 4.98
C THR A 34 -8.87 -6.87 3.60
N SER A 35 -9.90 -7.71 3.52
CA SER A 35 -10.56 -8.01 2.25
C SER A 35 -11.37 -6.81 1.78
N TRP A 36 -11.47 -6.65 0.46
CA TRP A 36 -12.33 -5.66 -0.16
C TRP A 36 -13.00 -6.27 -1.38
N GLU A 37 -14.22 -5.82 -1.65
CA GLU A 37 -14.99 -6.18 -2.83
C GLU A 37 -15.85 -4.97 -3.21
N ARG A 38 -15.87 -4.61 -4.49
CA ARG A 38 -16.65 -3.50 -5.01
C ARG A 38 -17.20 -3.86 -6.39
N THR A 39 -18.45 -3.47 -6.59
CA THR A 39 -19.20 -3.72 -7.82
C THR A 39 -19.87 -2.44 -8.28
N THR A 40 -19.92 -2.27 -9.59
CA THR A 40 -20.69 -1.24 -10.28
C THR A 40 -21.57 -1.93 -11.33
N THR A 41 -22.40 -1.16 -12.05
CA THR A 41 -23.27 -1.68 -13.11
C THR A 41 -22.53 -2.41 -14.24
N GLY A 42 -21.20 -2.26 -14.36
CA GLY A 42 -20.45 -2.91 -15.44
C GLY A 42 -19.03 -3.34 -15.09
N ALA A 43 -18.67 -3.34 -13.81
CA ALA A 43 -17.40 -3.87 -13.34
C ALA A 43 -17.58 -4.51 -11.96
N THR A 44 -16.86 -5.59 -11.69
CA THR A 44 -16.71 -6.12 -10.33
C THR A 44 -15.24 -6.32 -10.04
N GLY A 45 -14.84 -6.16 -8.79
CA GLY A 45 -13.47 -6.42 -8.38
C GLY A 45 -13.37 -6.66 -6.89
N TRP A 46 -12.36 -7.43 -6.53
CA TRP A 46 -12.11 -7.83 -5.15
C TRP A 46 -10.62 -8.08 -4.93
N GLY A 47 -10.23 -8.15 -3.67
CA GLY A 47 -8.88 -8.50 -3.30
C GLY A 47 -8.65 -8.41 -1.81
N SER A 48 -7.38 -8.38 -1.44
CA SER A 48 -6.94 -8.13 -0.08
C SER A 48 -5.94 -6.99 -0.08
N LEU A 49 -6.02 -6.15 0.94
CA LEU A 49 -5.11 -5.05 1.19
C LEU A 49 -4.38 -5.32 2.51
N SER A 50 -3.05 -5.36 2.47
CA SER A 50 -2.21 -5.34 3.66
C SER A 50 -1.32 -4.11 3.66
N ARG A 51 -0.82 -3.76 4.84
CA ARG A 51 0.10 -2.65 5.03
C ARG A 51 1.27 -3.08 5.91
N SER A 52 2.46 -2.67 5.53
CA SER A 52 3.64 -2.68 6.41
C SER A 52 4.28 -1.30 6.36
N SER A 53 4.33 -0.60 7.50
CA SER A 53 4.79 0.80 7.56
C SER A 53 4.07 1.67 6.50
N MET A 54 4.80 2.46 5.72
CA MET A 54 4.24 3.33 4.67
C MET A 54 3.89 2.60 3.37
N THR A 55 4.05 1.27 3.30
CA THR A 55 3.78 0.49 2.08
C THR A 55 2.45 -0.24 2.16
N TYR A 56 1.57 0.05 1.21
CA TYR A 56 0.37 -0.73 0.95
C TYR A 56 0.63 -1.76 -0.14
N LYS A 57 0.22 -3.01 0.12
CA LYS A 57 0.22 -4.08 -0.87
C LYS A 57 -1.21 -4.58 -1.04
N SER A 58 -1.76 -4.43 -2.23
CA SER A 58 -3.08 -4.98 -2.57
C SER A 58 -2.93 -6.10 -3.59
N THR A 59 -3.45 -7.28 -3.28
CA THR A 59 -3.86 -8.20 -4.33
C THR A 59 -5.17 -7.69 -4.93
N TYR A 60 -5.43 -8.02 -6.19
CA TYR A 60 -6.67 -7.64 -6.83
C TYR A 60 -7.04 -8.63 -7.93
N THR A 61 -8.35 -8.74 -8.14
CA THR A 61 -8.93 -9.19 -9.40
C THR A 61 -9.99 -8.18 -9.81
N VAL A 62 -10.02 -7.81 -11.08
CA VAL A 62 -11.06 -6.96 -11.68
C VAL A 62 -11.62 -7.65 -12.91
N TYR A 63 -12.94 -7.60 -13.06
CA TYR A 63 -13.70 -8.20 -14.15
C TYR A 63 -14.53 -7.14 -14.84
N ASP A 64 -14.49 -7.20 -16.17
CA ASP A 64 -15.44 -6.52 -17.01
C ASP A 64 -16.69 -7.40 -17.20
N ILE A 65 -17.83 -6.93 -16.71
CA ILE A 65 -19.10 -7.68 -16.76
C ILE A 65 -20.09 -7.13 -17.78
N LYS A 66 -19.76 -6.03 -18.48
CA LYS A 66 -20.70 -5.39 -19.42
C LYS A 66 -20.23 -5.58 -20.86
N LYS A 67 -21.17 -5.91 -21.74
CA LYS A 67 -20.92 -6.10 -23.17
C LYS A 67 -21.05 -4.78 -23.92
N ASP A 68 -19.98 -3.99 -23.89
CA ASP A 68 -19.80 -2.76 -24.68
C ASP A 68 -18.30 -2.48 -24.88
N ASP A 69 -17.95 -1.37 -25.54
CA ASP A 69 -16.56 -0.98 -25.84
C ASP A 69 -15.88 -0.22 -24.68
N ALA A 70 -16.55 -0.08 -23.53
CA ALA A 70 -15.92 0.52 -22.36
C ALA A 70 -15.04 -0.51 -21.63
N CYS A 71 -14.13 -0.01 -20.79
CA CYS A 71 -13.26 -0.85 -19.98
C CYS A 71 -13.60 -0.73 -18.50
N ALA A 72 -13.51 -1.86 -17.80
CA ALA A 72 -13.49 -1.90 -16.36
C ALA A 72 -12.07 -1.61 -15.86
N TYR A 73 -11.95 -0.97 -14.71
CA TYR A 73 -10.65 -0.76 -14.08
C TYR A 73 -10.75 -0.76 -12.57
N VAL A 74 -9.63 -1.09 -11.93
CA VAL A 74 -9.42 -0.85 -10.50
C VAL A 74 -8.38 0.25 -10.34
N ARG A 75 -8.66 1.18 -9.43
CA ARG A 75 -7.79 2.30 -9.10
C ARG A 75 -7.38 2.25 -7.64
N PHE A 76 -6.10 2.38 -7.37
CA PHE A 76 -5.49 2.48 -6.05
C PHE A 76 -4.94 3.89 -5.87
N ARG A 77 -5.46 4.61 -4.89
CA ARG A 77 -5.12 6.01 -4.63
C ARG A 77 -4.77 6.18 -3.15
N PRO A 78 -3.49 6.31 -2.79
CA PRO A 78 -3.12 6.67 -1.43
C PRO A 78 -3.61 8.09 -1.14
N GLN A 79 -4.09 8.29 0.08
CA GLN A 79 -4.54 9.58 0.58
C GLN A 79 -3.78 9.93 1.85
N VAL A 80 -3.53 11.22 2.03
CA VAL A 80 -2.94 11.81 3.23
C VAL A 80 -3.97 12.73 3.89
N LYS A 81 -4.02 12.68 5.22
CA LYS A 81 -4.83 13.55 6.06
C LYS A 81 -3.99 14.75 6.49
N TYR A 82 -4.57 15.93 6.39
CA TYR A 82 -4.04 17.15 6.98
C TYR A 82 -4.92 17.59 8.14
N GLU A 83 -4.32 18.03 9.24
CA GLU A 83 -5.07 18.63 10.35
C GLU A 83 -5.27 20.11 10.13
N GLY A 84 -6.42 20.58 10.60
CA GLY A 84 -6.92 21.93 10.41
C GLY A 84 -8.43 21.95 10.70
N PRO A 85 -9.07 23.11 10.63
CA PRO A 85 -10.48 23.28 11.02
C PRO A 85 -11.45 22.33 10.32
N ALA A 86 -11.12 21.86 9.12
CA ALA A 86 -11.95 20.97 8.30
C ALA A 86 -11.44 19.53 8.16
N SER A 87 -10.27 19.17 8.73
CA SER A 87 -9.62 17.85 8.62
C SER A 87 -9.82 17.16 7.25
N VAL A 88 -8.98 17.47 6.27
CA VAL A 88 -9.18 17.01 4.88
C VAL A 88 -8.30 15.82 4.52
N TRP A 89 -8.85 14.92 3.69
CA TRP A 89 -8.12 13.83 3.05
C TRP A 89 -7.88 14.17 1.58
N LEU A 90 -6.62 14.25 1.16
CA LEU A 90 -6.24 14.55 -0.21
C LEU A 90 -5.45 13.39 -0.80
N SER A 91 -5.48 13.24 -2.12
CA SER A 91 -4.59 12.32 -2.83
C SER A 91 -3.13 12.69 -2.54
N VAL A 92 -2.28 11.69 -2.34
CA VAL A 92 -0.85 11.91 -2.11
C VAL A 92 -0.17 12.42 -3.38
N GLY A 93 0.74 13.39 -3.25
CA GLY A 93 1.46 14.02 -4.35
C GLY A 93 0.72 15.19 -5.01
N TRP A 94 1.49 16.16 -5.52
CA TRP A 94 0.97 17.42 -6.08
C TRP A 94 -0.06 17.25 -7.20
N SER A 95 0.09 16.22 -8.05
CA SER A 95 -0.85 15.89 -9.13
C SER A 95 -1.88 14.82 -8.74
N GLY A 96 -1.85 14.32 -7.51
CA GLY A 96 -2.67 13.20 -7.06
C GLY A 96 -2.21 11.88 -7.67
N TYR A 97 -1.31 11.19 -6.99
CA TYR A 97 -0.84 9.87 -7.40
C TYR A 97 -1.97 8.84 -7.35
N GLU A 98 -2.07 8.07 -8.43
CA GLU A 98 -2.91 6.88 -8.50
C GLU A 98 -2.26 5.79 -9.35
N LYS A 99 -2.55 4.54 -9.01
CA LYS A 99 -2.27 3.39 -9.86
C LYS A 99 -3.58 2.85 -10.41
N ARG A 100 -3.72 2.86 -11.73
CA ARG A 100 -4.87 2.30 -12.44
C ARG A 100 -4.50 0.99 -13.14
N VAL A 101 -5.37 0.00 -13.05
CA VAL A 101 -5.26 -1.27 -13.78
C VAL A 101 -6.55 -1.52 -14.52
N GLU A 102 -6.45 -1.60 -15.84
CA GLU A 102 -7.58 -1.73 -16.74
C GLU A 102 -7.71 -3.14 -17.33
N VAL A 103 -8.95 -3.53 -17.61
CA VAL A 103 -9.36 -4.71 -18.36
C VAL A 103 -10.50 -4.32 -19.31
N CYS A 104 -10.31 -4.63 -20.58
CA CYS A 104 -11.28 -4.33 -21.63
C CYS A 104 -11.80 -5.62 -22.24
N GLY A 105 -13.10 -5.65 -22.53
CA GLY A 105 -13.75 -6.78 -23.19
C GLY A 105 -14.60 -7.59 -22.23
N TRP A 106 -15.83 -7.87 -22.65
CA TRP A 106 -16.81 -8.59 -21.85
C TRP A 106 -16.30 -9.95 -21.37
N GLY A 107 -16.48 -10.21 -20.08
CA GLY A 107 -16.07 -11.47 -19.43
C GLY A 107 -14.56 -11.60 -19.23
N LYS A 108 -13.77 -10.58 -19.58
CA LYS A 108 -12.33 -10.57 -19.32
C LYS A 108 -12.06 -10.18 -17.88
N SER A 109 -10.96 -10.71 -17.36
CA SER A 109 -10.51 -10.44 -16.00
C SER A 109 -9.01 -10.19 -15.97
N LYS A 110 -8.58 -9.43 -14.97
CA LYS A 110 -7.18 -9.18 -14.69
C LYS A 110 -6.93 -9.34 -13.20
N LYS A 111 -5.98 -10.20 -12.87
CA LYS A 111 -5.50 -10.44 -11.51
C LYS A 111 -4.06 -9.96 -11.36
N GLY A 112 -3.70 -9.52 -10.16
CA GLY A 112 -2.32 -9.12 -9.89
C GLY A 112 -2.11 -8.60 -8.48
N THR A 113 -0.99 -7.92 -8.30
CA THR A 113 -0.63 -7.23 -7.07
C THR A 113 -0.15 -5.82 -7.39
N VAL A 114 -0.60 -4.85 -6.61
CA VAL A 114 -0.06 -3.49 -6.58
C VAL A 114 0.65 -3.28 -5.25
N SER A 115 1.87 -2.75 -5.30
CA SER A 115 2.63 -2.31 -4.12
C SER A 115 2.91 -0.82 -4.26
N ILE A 116 2.49 -0.03 -3.27
CA ILE A 116 2.66 1.43 -3.24
C ILE A 116 3.29 1.78 -1.90
N ASN A 117 4.55 2.21 -1.94
CA ASN A 117 5.14 2.96 -0.83
C ASN A 117 4.65 4.40 -0.91
N VAL A 118 3.86 4.83 0.08
CA VAL A 118 3.25 6.15 0.11
C VAL A 118 4.31 7.25 0.30
N TRP A 119 5.35 6.99 1.10
CA TRP A 119 6.42 7.95 1.35
C TRP A 119 7.11 8.38 0.05
N ASP A 120 7.32 7.43 -0.86
CA ASP A 120 7.94 7.67 -2.17
C ASP A 120 7.06 8.50 -3.12
N LYS A 121 5.77 8.64 -2.80
CA LYS A 121 4.80 9.42 -3.59
C LYS A 121 4.42 10.74 -2.93
N MET A 122 4.77 10.91 -1.65
CA MET A 122 4.51 12.14 -0.91
C MET A 122 5.35 13.30 -1.45
N SER A 123 4.68 14.44 -1.61
CA SER A 123 5.35 15.73 -1.80
C SER A 123 6.08 16.16 -0.52
N SER A 124 6.94 17.18 -0.60
CA SER A 124 7.54 17.79 0.60
C SER A 124 6.49 18.34 1.56
N VAL A 125 5.39 18.88 1.04
CA VAL A 125 4.25 19.38 1.83
C VAL A 125 3.55 18.23 2.54
N ASP A 126 3.29 17.12 1.84
CA ASP A 126 2.63 15.94 2.43
C ASP A 126 3.44 15.38 3.60
N ARG A 127 4.77 15.35 3.47
CA ARG A 127 5.67 14.86 4.54
C ARG A 127 5.74 15.80 5.73
N ALA A 128 5.61 17.11 5.50
CA ALA A 128 5.72 18.12 6.55
C ALA A 128 4.41 18.28 7.33
N LEU A 129 3.27 18.17 6.66
CA LEU A 129 1.95 18.53 7.22
C LEU A 129 0.98 17.34 7.33
N GLY A 130 1.29 16.22 6.67
CA GLY A 130 0.47 15.02 6.73
C GLY A 130 0.54 14.35 8.10
N VAL A 131 -0.61 13.98 8.65
CA VAL A 131 -0.69 13.32 9.96
C VAL A 131 -1.12 11.86 9.90
N ALA A 132 -1.78 11.47 8.80
CA ALA A 132 -2.26 10.10 8.62
C ALA A 132 -2.33 9.77 7.14
N ILE A 133 -2.26 8.48 6.82
CA ILE A 133 -2.46 7.93 5.49
C ILE A 133 -3.59 6.91 5.47
N ARG A 134 -4.17 6.71 4.30
CA ARG A 134 -5.07 5.59 3.99
C ARG A 134 -4.97 5.23 2.51
N MET A 135 -5.56 4.10 2.13
CA MET A 135 -5.70 3.70 0.74
C MET A 135 -7.16 3.77 0.31
N GLN A 136 -7.44 4.49 -0.78
CA GLN A 136 -8.71 4.40 -1.48
C GLN A 136 -8.56 3.42 -2.66
N ILE A 137 -9.43 2.42 -2.72
CA ILE A 137 -9.51 1.46 -3.82
C ILE A 137 -10.87 1.62 -4.48
N SER A 138 -10.91 1.92 -5.78
CA SER A 138 -12.16 2.08 -6.53
C SER A 138 -12.21 1.06 -7.65
N VAL A 139 -13.31 0.31 -7.75
CA VAL A 139 -13.66 -0.45 -8.96
C VAL A 139 -14.57 0.44 -9.78
N CYS A 140 -14.20 0.66 -11.03
CA CYS A 140 -14.85 1.61 -11.90
C CYS A 140 -15.07 1.03 -13.29
N ARG A 141 -15.96 1.66 -14.04
CA ARG A 141 -16.09 1.47 -15.48
C ARG A 141 -16.06 2.83 -16.16
N ASN A 142 -15.29 2.92 -17.25
CA ASN A 142 -15.31 4.09 -18.13
C ASN A 142 -16.75 4.36 -18.58
N ARG A 143 -17.21 5.60 -18.47
CA ARG A 143 -18.42 6.03 -19.19
C ARG A 143 -18.00 6.93 -20.34
N ASN A 144 -18.34 6.55 -21.57
CA ASN A 144 -18.11 7.40 -22.73
C ASN A 144 -18.72 8.79 -22.48
N ASN A 145 -17.88 9.82 -22.49
CA ASN A 145 -18.25 11.24 -22.33
C ASN A 145 -18.99 11.59 -21.02
N ALA A 146 -18.82 10.81 -19.95
CA ALA A 146 -19.43 11.09 -18.65
C ALA A 146 -18.51 10.71 -17.49
N VAL A 147 -18.90 11.11 -16.27
CA VAL A 147 -18.20 10.72 -15.04
C VAL A 147 -18.24 9.20 -14.87
N ASP A 148 -17.09 8.60 -14.62
CA ASP A 148 -16.94 7.15 -14.44
C ASP A 148 -17.86 6.62 -13.33
N ASN A 149 -18.45 5.44 -13.58
CA ASN A 149 -19.24 4.75 -12.56
C ASN A 149 -18.29 3.99 -11.65
N CYS A 150 -18.11 4.48 -10.43
CA CYS A 150 -17.14 3.95 -9.47
C CYS A 150 -17.81 3.52 -8.16
N SER A 151 -17.36 2.40 -7.63
CA SER A 151 -17.67 1.92 -6.28
C SER A 151 -16.37 1.83 -5.49
N THR A 152 -16.35 2.41 -4.29
CA THR A 152 -15.10 2.73 -3.57
C THR A 152 -15.03 2.05 -2.21
N PHE A 153 -13.89 1.43 -1.93
CA PHE A 153 -13.43 0.98 -0.62
C PHE A 153 -12.38 1.96 -0.10
N VAL A 154 -12.41 2.24 1.19
CA VAL A 154 -11.41 3.08 1.86
C VAL A 154 -10.89 2.28 3.05
N SER A 155 -9.57 2.12 3.14
CA SER A 155 -8.95 1.45 4.27
C SER A 155 -9.11 2.27 5.55
N ALA A 156 -8.86 1.62 6.70
CA ALA A 156 -8.65 2.34 7.94
C ALA A 156 -7.54 3.40 7.78
N LYS A 157 -7.64 4.47 8.57
CA LYS A 157 -6.58 5.47 8.69
C LYS A 157 -5.40 4.89 9.45
N HIS A 158 -4.20 5.36 9.14
CA HIS A 158 -2.97 5.05 9.86
C HIS A 158 -2.20 6.33 10.07
N ASP A 159 -1.90 6.65 11.33
CA ASP A 159 -1.13 7.84 11.67
C ASP A 159 0.33 7.68 11.18
N ILE A 160 0.96 8.79 10.76
CA ILE A 160 2.32 8.85 10.20
C ILE A 160 3.33 9.07 11.31
#